data_AF-A0A2T8FBE3-F1
#
_entry.id   AF-A0A2T8FBE3-F1
#
_cell.length_a   1.000
_cell.length_b   1.000
_cell.length_c   1.000
_cell.angle_alpha   90.00
_cell.angle_beta   90.00
_cell.angle_gamma   90.00
#
_symmetry.space_group_name_H-M   'P 1'
#
loop_
_entity.id
_entity.type
_entity.pdbx_description
1 polymer ?
#
loop_
_entity_poly.entity_id
_entity_poly.type
_entity_poly.pdbx_seq_one_letter_code
_entity_poly.pdbx_strand_id
1 'polypeptide(L)'
;MLALLALTACWGSTFFLIKDLLDRVPTLDFLAVRFAIAGVALVLAAPRALGRLSPATRKHTLVLGALYGVAQILQTAGLAHTAASVSGFVTGMYVVCTPLLAAAILHTRITAITWAAVLLATVGLGVLTLSGFSVGYGEAITLVAAVLYALHIVGLGAWSTPADAVGMTTLQVIVIAVICLVATVPDGIVLPATAGDWASLGYMALVVGAMGLLAQTWAQAHLPPTRTAIIMSMEPVFASLFAIWLGGEHVTMRLVVGGLMVLTAMLVVELVPRRHVEGEVPHIAV
;
A
#
# COMPACT_ATOMS: atom_id res chain seq x y z
N MET A 1 -11.84 -14.71 -3.71
CA MET A 1 -10.53 -14.97 -4.35
C MET A 1 -10.36 -14.14 -5.61
N LEU A 2 -11.17 -14.36 -6.66
CA LEU A 2 -11.08 -13.63 -7.93
C LEU A 2 -11.20 -12.11 -7.77
N ALA A 3 -12.12 -11.63 -6.92
CA ALA A 3 -12.27 -10.20 -6.66
C ALA A 3 -11.02 -9.56 -6.03
N LEU A 4 -10.34 -10.26 -5.13
CA LEU A 4 -9.10 -9.76 -4.51
C LEU A 4 -7.95 -9.79 -5.52
N LEU A 5 -7.88 -10.81 -6.38
CA LEU A 5 -6.87 -10.88 -7.44
C LEU A 5 -7.05 -9.75 -8.46
N ALA A 6 -8.31 -9.49 -8.87
CA ALA A 6 -8.65 -8.36 -9.73
C ALA A 6 -8.27 -7.04 -9.06
N LEU A 7 -8.52 -6.89 -7.76
CA LEU A 7 -8.12 -5.71 -7.01
C LEU A 7 -6.59 -5.53 -7.00
N THR A 8 -5.83 -6.60 -6.79
CA THR A 8 -4.35 -6.53 -6.83
C THR A 8 -3.82 -6.20 -8.22
N ALA A 9 -4.52 -6.64 -9.28
CA ALA A 9 -4.19 -6.21 -10.64
C ALA A 9 -4.48 -4.71 -10.84
N CYS A 10 -5.60 -4.20 -10.30
CA CYS A 10 -5.89 -2.77 -10.29
C CYS A 10 -4.88 -1.95 -9.50
N TRP A 11 -4.33 -2.48 -8.39
CA TRP A 11 -3.24 -1.82 -7.67
C TRP A 11 -1.94 -1.82 -8.47
N GLY A 12 -1.56 -2.98 -9.04
CA GLY A 12 -0.39 -3.09 -9.90
C GLY A 12 -0.42 -2.13 -11.09
N SER A 13 -1.58 -1.95 -11.75
CA SER A 13 -1.71 -1.03 -12.88
C SER A 13 -1.44 0.43 -12.49
N THR A 14 -1.65 0.81 -11.22
CA THR A 14 -1.43 2.20 -10.80
C THR A 14 0.01 2.63 -10.84
N PHE A 15 0.99 1.73 -10.67
CA PHE A 15 2.39 2.13 -10.75
C PHE A 15 2.74 2.70 -12.14
N PHE A 16 2.21 2.11 -13.20
CA PHE A 16 2.35 2.64 -14.56
C PHE A 16 1.56 3.94 -14.75
N LEU A 17 0.26 3.93 -14.41
CA LEU A 17 -0.64 5.08 -14.64
C LEU A 17 -0.22 6.33 -13.86
N ILE A 18 0.22 6.15 -12.61
CA ILE A 18 0.72 7.24 -11.78
C ILE A 18 2.00 7.78 -12.39
N LYS A 19 2.95 6.91 -12.76
CA LYS A 19 4.24 7.35 -13.29
C LYS A 19 4.08 8.23 -14.53
N ASP A 20 3.23 7.82 -15.47
CA ASP A 20 2.90 8.63 -16.65
C ASP A 20 2.27 9.98 -16.27
N LEU A 21 1.35 9.98 -15.31
CA LEU A 21 0.66 11.20 -14.89
C LEU A 21 1.58 12.18 -14.12
N LEU A 22 2.58 11.68 -13.40
CA LEU A 22 3.54 12.48 -12.64
C LEU A 22 4.48 13.34 -13.52
N ASP A 23 4.57 13.04 -14.83
CA ASP A 23 5.26 13.91 -15.79
C ASP A 23 4.50 15.22 -16.05
N ARG A 24 3.20 15.26 -15.71
CA ARG A 24 2.28 16.36 -16.03
C ARG A 24 1.69 17.03 -14.79
N VAL A 25 1.54 16.29 -13.70
CA VAL A 25 0.92 16.77 -12.46
C VAL A 25 1.86 16.52 -11.28
N PRO A 26 2.16 17.52 -10.44
CA PRO A 26 2.96 17.34 -9.24
C PRO A 26 2.39 16.27 -8.32
N THR A 27 3.28 15.55 -7.61
CA THR A 27 2.93 14.41 -6.76
C THR A 27 1.86 14.74 -5.71
N LEU A 28 2.02 15.85 -4.99
CA LEU A 28 1.11 16.22 -3.91
C LEU A 28 -0.27 16.61 -4.45
N ASP A 29 -0.31 17.36 -5.54
CA ASP A 29 -1.53 17.80 -6.22
C ASP A 29 -2.32 16.61 -6.74
N PHE A 30 -1.63 15.67 -7.41
CA PHE A 30 -2.21 14.42 -7.87
C PHE A 30 -2.88 13.65 -6.72
N LEU A 31 -2.16 13.45 -5.61
CA LEU A 31 -2.68 12.72 -4.45
C LEU A 31 -3.83 13.48 -3.78
N ALA A 32 -3.72 14.80 -3.64
CA ALA A 32 -4.74 15.65 -3.05
C ALA A 32 -6.08 15.52 -3.80
N VAL A 33 -6.06 15.69 -5.13
CA VAL A 33 -7.29 15.59 -5.95
C VAL A 33 -7.81 14.14 -5.94
N ARG A 34 -6.93 13.14 -6.10
CA ARG A 34 -7.30 11.72 -6.10
C ARG A 34 -8.02 11.33 -4.81
N PHE A 35 -7.46 11.65 -3.65
CA PHE A 35 -8.04 11.27 -2.36
C PHE A 35 -9.21 12.15 -1.97
N ALA A 36 -9.28 13.41 -2.42
CA ALA A 36 -10.47 14.24 -2.26
C ALA A 36 -11.67 13.64 -2.99
N ILE A 37 -11.50 13.22 -4.25
CA ILE A 37 -12.57 12.54 -5.03
C ILE A 37 -12.99 11.25 -4.34
N ALA A 38 -12.03 10.41 -3.93
CA ALA A 38 -12.31 9.16 -3.23
C ALA A 38 -13.08 9.42 -1.91
N GLY A 39 -12.69 10.45 -1.15
CA GLY A 39 -13.29 10.81 0.12
C GLY A 39 -14.73 11.30 -0.06
N VAL A 40 -14.96 12.19 -1.02
CA VAL A 40 -16.31 12.66 -1.38
C VAL A 40 -17.18 11.48 -1.80
N ALA A 41 -16.70 10.60 -2.66
CA ALA A 41 -17.44 9.43 -3.10
C ALA A 41 -17.85 8.51 -1.93
N LEU A 42 -16.93 8.23 -1.00
CA LEU A 42 -17.21 7.40 0.17
C LEU A 42 -18.18 8.07 1.16
N VAL A 43 -18.06 9.38 1.38
CA VAL A 43 -18.99 10.14 2.23
C VAL A 43 -20.40 10.13 1.62
N LEU A 44 -20.52 10.32 0.31
CA LEU A 44 -21.82 10.28 -0.37
C LEU A 44 -22.43 8.87 -0.37
N ALA A 45 -21.62 7.84 -0.55
CA ALA A 45 -22.09 6.45 -0.54
C ALA A 45 -22.52 5.98 0.86
N ALA A 46 -21.87 6.47 1.92
CA ALA A 46 -22.13 6.04 3.29
C ALA A 46 -22.09 7.21 4.30
N PRO A 47 -23.02 8.18 4.23
CA PRO A 47 -22.95 9.44 4.99
C PRO A 47 -23.03 9.25 6.51
N ARG A 48 -23.63 8.14 6.96
CA ARG A 48 -23.75 7.81 8.38
C ARG A 48 -22.56 7.02 8.93
N ALA A 49 -21.63 6.57 8.09
CA ALA A 49 -20.54 5.67 8.50
C ALA A 49 -19.59 6.35 9.49
N LEU A 50 -19.24 7.62 9.27
CA LEU A 50 -18.37 8.38 10.18
C LEU A 50 -19.00 8.58 11.56
N GLY A 51 -20.31 8.84 11.60
CA GLY A 51 -21.05 9.05 12.85
C GLY A 51 -21.13 7.80 13.73
N ARG A 52 -21.02 6.60 13.13
CA ARG A 52 -21.08 5.30 13.83
C ARG A 52 -19.78 4.93 14.53
N LEU A 53 -18.65 5.53 14.15
CA LEU A 53 -17.37 5.23 14.77
C LEU A 53 -17.32 5.75 16.22
N SER A 54 -16.90 4.88 17.13
CA SER A 54 -16.60 5.26 18.52
C SER A 54 -15.45 6.28 18.60
N PRO A 55 -15.34 7.08 19.66
CA PRO A 55 -14.22 8.01 19.84
C PRO A 55 -12.84 7.32 19.79
N ALA A 56 -12.73 6.13 20.39
CA ALA A 56 -11.52 5.33 20.36
C ALA A 56 -11.17 4.87 18.93
N THR A 57 -12.15 4.34 18.21
CA THR A 57 -11.97 3.93 16.80
C THR A 57 -11.56 5.12 15.93
N ARG A 58 -12.13 6.32 16.15
CA ARG A 58 -11.72 7.53 15.43
C ARG A 58 -10.25 7.87 15.67
N LYS A 59 -9.78 7.88 16.93
CA LYS A 59 -8.36 8.13 17.26
C LYS A 59 -7.43 7.16 16.53
N HIS A 60 -7.72 5.85 16.59
CA HIS A 60 -6.95 4.84 15.87
C HIS A 60 -6.96 5.07 14.36
N THR A 61 -8.13 5.38 13.81
CA THR A 61 -8.30 5.63 12.37
C THR A 61 -7.56 6.87 11.89
N LEU A 62 -7.48 7.93 12.72
CA LEU A 62 -6.68 9.13 12.40
C LEU A 62 -5.20 8.77 12.30
N VAL A 63 -4.68 7.96 13.23
CA VAL A 63 -3.28 7.48 13.19
C VAL A 63 -3.03 6.62 11.95
N LEU A 64 -3.92 5.67 11.65
CA LEU A 64 -3.82 4.83 10.47
C LEU A 64 -3.88 5.65 9.17
N GLY A 65 -4.80 6.62 9.09
CA GLY A 65 -4.92 7.52 7.94
C GLY A 65 -3.67 8.36 7.74
N ALA A 66 -3.05 8.84 8.82
CA ALA A 66 -1.80 9.58 8.76
C ALA A 66 -0.62 8.71 8.29
N LEU A 67 -0.48 7.50 8.84
CA LEU A 67 0.54 6.54 8.39
C LEU A 67 0.40 6.22 6.90
N TYR A 68 -0.82 5.90 6.47
CA TYR A 68 -1.10 5.60 5.06
C TYR A 68 -0.89 6.81 4.17
N GLY A 69 -1.28 8.01 4.61
CA GLY A 69 -1.11 9.24 3.83
C GLY A 69 0.36 9.59 3.62
N VAL A 70 1.18 9.51 4.65
CA VAL A 70 2.63 9.71 4.54
C VAL A 70 3.25 8.61 3.67
N ALA A 71 2.83 7.35 3.83
CA ALA A 71 3.29 6.24 2.97
C ALA A 71 2.96 6.49 1.49
N GLN A 72 1.73 6.93 1.18
CA GLN A 72 1.31 7.30 -0.18
C GLN A 72 2.16 8.41 -0.78
N ILE A 73 2.46 9.45 -0.01
CA ILE A 73 3.30 10.56 -0.48
C ILE A 73 4.70 10.06 -0.79
N LEU A 74 5.33 9.31 0.13
CA LEU A 74 6.68 8.79 -0.05
C LEU A 74 6.77 7.79 -1.21
N GLN A 75 5.81 6.88 -1.34
CA GLN A 75 5.75 5.92 -2.44
C GLN A 75 5.59 6.62 -3.78
N THR A 76 4.66 7.58 -3.87
CA THR A 76 4.37 8.27 -5.13
C THR A 76 5.54 9.15 -5.54
N ALA A 77 6.15 9.86 -4.59
CA ALA A 77 7.38 10.62 -4.83
C ALA A 77 8.52 9.68 -5.23
N GLY A 78 8.64 8.51 -4.61
CA GLY A 78 9.63 7.50 -4.97
C GLY A 78 9.44 6.99 -6.39
N LEU A 79 8.19 6.68 -6.77
CA LEU A 79 7.80 6.23 -8.10
C LEU A 79 8.15 7.23 -9.21
N ALA A 80 8.14 8.54 -8.92
CA ALA A 80 8.64 9.55 -9.86
C ALA A 80 10.11 9.33 -10.23
N HIS A 81 10.92 8.78 -9.33
CA HIS A 81 12.37 8.64 -9.45
C HIS A 81 12.88 7.21 -9.67
N THR A 82 12.01 6.19 -9.67
CA THR A 82 12.37 4.79 -9.97
C THR A 82 11.49 4.21 -11.07
N ALA A 83 11.90 3.09 -11.68
CA ALA A 83 11.04 2.28 -12.54
C ALA A 83 9.79 1.81 -11.80
N ALA A 84 8.66 1.70 -12.51
CA ALA A 84 7.37 1.27 -11.97
C ALA A 84 7.44 -0.19 -11.50
N SER A 85 8.12 -1.07 -12.26
CA SER A 85 8.35 -2.46 -11.85
C SER A 85 9.11 -2.56 -10.52
N VAL A 86 10.22 -1.82 -10.41
CA VAL A 86 11.06 -1.77 -9.20
C VAL A 86 10.29 -1.19 -8.02
N SER A 87 9.58 -0.07 -8.22
CA SER A 87 8.75 0.55 -7.17
C SER A 87 7.67 -0.40 -6.64
N GLY A 88 7.06 -1.20 -7.51
CA GLY A 88 6.11 -2.24 -7.15
C GLY A 88 6.73 -3.28 -6.20
N PHE A 89 7.89 -3.83 -6.55
CA PHE A 89 8.60 -4.78 -5.68
C PHE A 89 9.07 -4.16 -4.36
N VAL A 90 9.61 -2.95 -4.39
CA VAL A 90 10.04 -2.22 -3.18
C VAL A 90 8.84 -1.98 -2.27
N THR A 91 7.70 -1.53 -2.81
CA THR A 91 6.46 -1.37 -2.04
C THR A 91 6.04 -2.71 -1.44
N GLY A 92 6.01 -3.77 -2.24
CA GLY A 92 5.60 -5.11 -1.82
C GLY A 92 6.40 -5.68 -0.63
N MET A 93 7.57 -5.12 -0.33
CA MET A 93 8.32 -5.46 0.89
C MET A 93 7.50 -5.27 2.18
N TYR A 94 6.39 -4.51 2.15
CA TYR A 94 5.44 -4.47 3.27
C TYR A 94 4.99 -5.86 3.70
N VAL A 95 4.86 -6.83 2.78
CA VAL A 95 4.44 -8.21 3.08
C VAL A 95 5.46 -8.89 4.00
N VAL A 96 6.74 -8.66 3.76
CA VAL A 96 7.84 -9.20 4.57
C VAL A 96 8.02 -8.40 5.87
N CYS A 97 7.85 -7.08 5.83
CA CYS A 97 7.97 -6.20 6.99
C CYS A 97 6.82 -6.38 8.00
N THR A 98 5.60 -6.65 7.54
CA THR A 98 4.40 -6.77 8.38
C THR A 98 4.57 -7.77 9.52
N PRO A 99 4.94 -9.04 9.30
CA PRO A 99 5.12 -10.00 10.40
C PRO A 99 6.30 -9.65 11.31
N LEU A 100 7.36 -8.99 10.80
CA LEU A 100 8.47 -8.53 11.63
C LEU A 100 8.01 -7.44 12.61
N LEU A 101 7.26 -6.46 12.11
CA LEU A 101 6.73 -5.37 12.92
C LEU A 101 5.66 -5.88 13.89
N ALA A 102 4.78 -6.77 13.44
CA ALA A 102 3.82 -7.44 14.32
C ALA A 102 4.54 -8.19 15.45
N ALA A 103 5.63 -8.90 15.15
CA ALA A 103 6.41 -9.60 16.16
C ALA A 103 7.13 -8.66 17.13
N ALA A 104 7.67 -7.55 16.64
CA ALA A 104 8.31 -6.53 17.46
C ALA A 104 7.32 -5.83 18.40
N ILE A 105 6.12 -5.50 17.91
CA ILE A 105 5.07 -4.78 18.66
C ILE A 105 4.34 -5.72 19.64
N LEU A 106 4.02 -6.94 19.20
CA LEU A 106 3.28 -7.93 19.99
C LEU A 106 4.20 -8.85 20.81
N HIS A 107 5.51 -8.61 20.79
CA HIS A 107 6.52 -9.41 21.47
C HIS A 107 6.44 -10.93 21.17
N THR A 108 6.11 -11.29 19.93
CA THR A 108 6.01 -12.70 19.51
C THR A 108 7.32 -13.19 18.90
N ARG A 109 7.55 -14.51 18.94
CA ARG A 109 8.79 -15.10 18.39
C ARG A 109 8.69 -15.25 16.88
N ILE A 110 9.72 -14.77 16.18
CA ILE A 110 9.89 -14.94 14.73
C ILE A 110 10.52 -16.31 14.45
N THR A 111 9.98 -17.05 13.48
CA THR A 111 10.52 -18.36 13.10
C THR A 111 11.79 -18.23 12.27
N ALA A 112 12.65 -19.27 12.27
CA ALA A 112 13.84 -19.29 11.41
C ALA A 112 13.50 -19.18 9.92
N ILE A 113 12.34 -19.71 9.49
CA ILE A 113 11.86 -19.61 8.11
C ILE A 113 11.55 -18.16 7.75
N THR A 114 10.90 -17.42 8.66
CA THR A 114 10.64 -15.99 8.45
C THR A 114 11.94 -15.20 8.30
N TRP A 115 12.97 -15.50 9.12
CA TRP A 115 14.29 -14.87 8.96
C TRP A 115 14.96 -15.21 7.63
N ALA A 116 14.88 -16.48 7.18
CA ALA A 116 15.42 -16.88 5.88
C ALA A 116 14.71 -16.15 4.72
N ALA A 117 13.38 -15.98 4.82
CA ALA A 117 12.63 -15.25 3.82
C ALA A 117 12.94 -13.75 3.83
N VAL A 118 13.15 -13.14 5.00
CA VAL A 118 13.63 -11.74 5.11
C VAL A 118 14.96 -11.58 4.42
N LEU A 119 15.93 -12.46 4.68
CA LEU A 119 17.22 -12.42 4.02
C LEU A 119 17.08 -12.57 2.49
N LEU A 120 16.26 -13.52 2.03
CA LEU A 120 15.99 -13.72 0.61
C LEU A 120 15.36 -12.48 -0.05
N ALA A 121 14.40 -11.84 0.63
CA ALA A 121 13.77 -10.62 0.16
C ALA A 121 14.76 -9.45 0.12
N THR A 122 15.62 -9.29 1.13
CA THR A 122 16.66 -8.26 1.16
C THR A 122 17.67 -8.43 0.03
N VAL A 123 18.14 -9.65 -0.23
CA VAL A 123 19.06 -9.91 -1.34
C VAL A 123 18.35 -9.69 -2.68
N GLY A 124 17.11 -10.17 -2.84
CA GLY A 124 16.32 -9.96 -4.05
C GLY A 124 16.08 -8.47 -4.34
N LEU A 125 15.76 -7.70 -3.30
CA LEU A 125 15.63 -6.25 -3.39
C LEU A 125 16.96 -5.60 -3.80
N GLY A 126 18.08 -6.04 -3.23
CA GLY A 126 19.41 -5.58 -3.64
C GLY A 126 19.70 -5.84 -5.13
N VAL A 127 19.33 -7.01 -5.65
CA VAL A 127 19.46 -7.33 -7.08
C VAL A 127 18.63 -6.37 -7.95
N LEU A 128 17.44 -5.99 -7.48
CA LEU A 128 16.55 -5.06 -8.19
C LEU A 128 17.04 -3.60 -8.15
N THR A 129 17.53 -3.13 -7.00
CA THR A 129 17.71 -1.69 -6.74
C THR A 129 19.15 -1.20 -6.77
N LEU A 130 20.15 -2.06 -6.51
CA LEU A 130 21.53 -1.61 -6.37
C LEU A 130 22.16 -1.20 -7.71
N SER A 131 22.75 -0.02 -7.78
CA SER A 131 23.59 0.39 -8.90
C SER A 131 25.03 0.48 -8.42
N GLY A 132 25.76 -0.64 -8.52
CA GLY A 132 27.02 -0.82 -7.79
C GLY A 132 26.72 -1.08 -6.30
N PHE A 133 27.11 -0.14 -5.43
CA PHE A 133 26.82 -0.21 -3.98
C PHE A 133 25.82 0.85 -3.50
N SER A 134 25.26 1.66 -4.39
CA SER A 134 24.27 2.67 -4.04
C SER A 134 22.85 2.20 -4.31
N VAL A 135 21.92 2.63 -3.46
CA VAL A 135 20.47 2.55 -3.68
C VAL A 135 20.03 3.92 -4.18
N GLY A 136 19.20 3.95 -5.22
CA GLY A 136 18.65 5.20 -5.73
C GLY A 136 17.69 5.86 -4.73
N TYR A 137 17.51 7.17 -4.89
CA TYR A 137 16.66 7.97 -4.01
C TYR A 137 15.22 7.45 -4.00
N GLY A 138 14.67 7.14 -5.19
CA GLY A 138 13.28 6.68 -5.33
C GLY A 138 13.04 5.36 -4.60
N GLU A 139 13.95 4.40 -4.75
CA GLU A 139 13.89 3.10 -4.10
C GLU A 139 14.01 3.22 -2.57
N ALA A 140 14.90 4.09 -2.08
CA ALA A 140 15.08 4.30 -0.65
C ALA A 140 13.82 4.87 0.02
N ILE A 141 13.19 5.90 -0.57
CA ILE A 141 11.98 6.49 0.01
C ILE A 141 10.75 5.59 -0.15
N THR A 142 10.66 4.83 -1.25
CA THR A 142 9.62 3.80 -1.42
C THR A 142 9.77 2.67 -0.39
N LEU A 143 11.00 2.30 0.01
CA LEU A 143 11.20 1.31 1.07
C LEU A 143 10.73 1.83 2.43
N VAL A 144 10.94 3.12 2.73
CA VAL A 144 10.36 3.75 3.92
C VAL A 144 8.83 3.71 3.86
N ALA A 145 8.23 4.00 2.71
CA ALA A 145 6.80 3.87 2.51
C ALA A 145 6.30 2.44 2.77
N ALA A 146 7.03 1.41 2.30
CA ALA A 146 6.69 0.01 2.55
C ALA A 146 6.65 -0.34 4.04
N VAL A 147 7.58 0.20 4.84
CA VAL A 147 7.58 0.03 6.30
C VAL A 147 6.36 0.72 6.94
N LEU A 148 6.00 1.93 6.49
CA LEU A 148 4.80 2.63 6.97
C LEU A 148 3.51 1.90 6.59
N TYR A 149 3.41 1.35 5.38
CA TYR A 149 2.29 0.48 4.99
C TYR A 149 2.23 -0.78 5.86
N ALA A 150 3.36 -1.38 6.18
CA ALA A 150 3.39 -2.54 7.07
C ALA A 150 2.92 -2.18 8.50
N LEU A 151 3.33 -1.03 9.06
CA LEU A 151 2.81 -0.53 10.34
C LEU A 151 1.29 -0.28 10.29
N HIS A 152 0.82 0.35 9.21
CA HIS A 152 -0.60 0.56 8.96
C HIS A 152 -1.37 -0.76 8.92
N ILE A 153 -0.87 -1.76 8.18
CA ILE A 153 -1.47 -3.10 8.08
C ILE A 153 -1.54 -3.78 9.45
N VAL A 154 -0.48 -3.70 10.27
CA VAL A 154 -0.47 -4.26 11.63
C VAL A 154 -1.52 -3.57 12.50
N GLY A 155 -1.58 -2.23 12.49
CA GLY A 155 -2.55 -1.48 13.28
C GLY A 155 -3.99 -1.68 12.81
N LEU A 156 -4.22 -1.74 11.50
CA LEU A 156 -5.54 -2.01 10.93
C LEU A 156 -6.01 -3.43 11.29
N GLY A 157 -5.12 -4.43 11.22
CA GLY A 157 -5.43 -5.78 11.70
C GLY A 157 -5.76 -5.86 13.20
N ALA A 158 -5.19 -4.98 14.02
CA ALA A 158 -5.44 -4.94 15.46
C ALA A 158 -6.70 -4.15 15.86
N TRP A 159 -7.10 -3.15 15.07
CA TRP A 159 -8.15 -2.20 15.44
C TRP A 159 -9.41 -2.26 14.57
N SER A 160 -9.35 -2.88 13.39
CA SER A 160 -10.49 -2.93 12.48
C SER A 160 -11.51 -3.98 12.91
N THR A 161 -12.79 -3.64 12.77
CA THR A 161 -13.91 -4.57 12.93
C THR A 161 -14.77 -4.55 11.67
N PRO A 162 -15.51 -5.63 11.38
CA PRO A 162 -16.48 -5.66 10.28
C PRO A 162 -17.47 -4.49 10.27
N ALA A 163 -17.94 -4.09 11.44
CA ALA A 163 -18.93 -3.02 11.60
C ALA A 163 -18.35 -1.63 11.29
N ASP A 164 -17.07 -1.43 11.60
CA ASP A 164 -16.40 -0.13 11.47
C ASP A 164 -15.70 0.04 10.11
N ALA A 165 -15.50 -1.03 9.33
CA ALA A 165 -14.67 -1.03 8.12
C ALA A 165 -14.98 0.11 7.13
N VAL A 166 -16.26 0.37 6.86
CA VAL A 166 -16.68 1.47 5.96
C VAL A 166 -16.31 2.82 6.57
N GLY A 167 -16.64 3.06 7.84
CA GLY A 167 -16.35 4.32 8.52
C GLY A 167 -14.86 4.58 8.64
N MET A 168 -14.08 3.54 8.99
CA MET A 168 -12.63 3.62 9.09
C MET A 168 -12.00 3.94 7.73
N THR A 169 -12.46 3.29 6.66
CA THR A 169 -11.99 3.59 5.30
C THR A 169 -12.27 5.04 4.93
N THR A 170 -13.52 5.51 5.09
CA THR A 170 -13.91 6.88 4.76
C THR A 170 -13.07 7.90 5.51
N LEU A 171 -12.86 7.71 6.82
CA LEU A 171 -12.06 8.63 7.62
C LEU A 171 -10.57 8.58 7.24
N GLN A 172 -9.99 7.42 6.94
CA GLN A 172 -8.61 7.33 6.46
C GLN A 172 -8.43 8.10 5.15
N VAL A 173 -9.33 7.90 4.18
CA VAL A 173 -9.28 8.63 2.90
C VAL A 173 -9.37 10.14 3.11
N ILE A 174 -10.26 10.59 4.00
CA ILE A 174 -10.37 12.01 4.35
C ILE A 174 -9.06 12.54 4.97
N VAL A 175 -8.47 11.79 5.90
CA VAL A 175 -7.19 12.18 6.53
C VAL A 175 -6.09 12.30 5.48
N ILE A 176 -5.98 11.33 4.57
CA ILE A 176 -5.00 11.36 3.47
C ILE A 176 -5.24 12.58 2.57
N ALA A 177 -6.49 12.84 2.19
CA ALA A 177 -6.85 14.00 1.38
C ALA A 177 -6.48 15.32 2.07
N VAL A 178 -6.77 15.47 3.37
CA VAL A 178 -6.42 16.66 4.15
C VAL A 178 -4.90 16.84 4.23
N ILE A 179 -4.14 15.78 4.52
CA ILE A 179 -2.67 15.84 4.57
C ILE A 179 -2.11 16.32 3.23
N CYS A 180 -2.59 15.76 2.11
CA CYS A 180 -2.14 16.15 0.79
C CYS A 180 -2.55 17.58 0.44
N LEU A 181 -3.81 17.98 0.68
CA LEU A 181 -4.30 19.34 0.43
C LEU A 181 -3.53 20.40 1.23
N VAL A 182 -3.23 20.12 2.50
CA VAL A 182 -2.40 21.02 3.32
C VAL A 182 -0.99 21.13 2.74
N ALA A 183 -0.42 20.02 2.27
CA ALA A 183 0.90 20.01 1.65
C ALA A 183 0.95 20.80 0.31
N THR A 184 -0.18 20.98 -0.38
CA THR A 184 -0.27 21.80 -1.61
C THR A 184 -0.46 23.30 -1.38
N VAL A 185 -0.70 23.75 -0.14
CA VAL A 185 -0.94 25.18 0.16
C VAL A 185 0.18 26.12 -0.31
N PRO A 186 1.48 25.78 -0.19
CA PRO A 186 2.57 26.68 -0.58
C PRO A 186 2.60 27.01 -2.08
N ASP A 187 2.36 26.02 -2.93
CA ASP A 187 2.57 26.13 -4.38
C ASP A 187 1.25 26.19 -5.18
N GLY A 188 0.11 25.96 -4.53
CA GLY A 188 -1.19 25.83 -5.18
C GLY A 188 -1.45 24.41 -5.69
N ILE A 189 -2.58 24.21 -6.38
CA ILE A 189 -2.95 22.91 -6.96
C ILE A 189 -2.95 23.01 -8.48
N VAL A 190 -2.09 22.23 -9.12
CA VAL A 190 -2.11 21.97 -10.56
C VAL A 190 -3.06 20.81 -10.84
N LEU A 191 -4.07 21.06 -11.67
CA LEU A 191 -5.05 20.06 -12.04
C LEU A 191 -4.67 19.32 -13.33
N PRO A 192 -5.15 18.08 -13.52
CA PRO A 192 -5.02 17.37 -14.78
C PRO A 192 -5.53 18.20 -15.97
N ALA A 193 -4.77 18.22 -17.07
CA ALA A 193 -5.04 19.07 -18.22
C ALA A 193 -5.95 18.41 -19.27
N THR A 194 -5.88 17.08 -19.42
CA THR A 194 -6.59 16.36 -20.49
C THR A 194 -7.71 15.46 -19.94
N ALA A 195 -8.68 15.13 -20.79
CA ALA A 195 -9.75 14.19 -20.44
C ALA A 195 -9.19 12.78 -20.11
N GLY A 196 -8.09 12.37 -20.75
CA GLY A 196 -7.41 11.10 -20.46
C GLY A 196 -6.76 11.08 -19.07
N ASP A 197 -6.15 12.20 -18.66
CA ASP A 197 -5.59 12.35 -17.33
C ASP A 197 -6.69 12.30 -16.25
N TRP A 198 -7.82 12.98 -16.48
CA TRP A 198 -8.99 12.92 -15.60
C TRP A 198 -9.61 11.52 -15.53
N ALA A 199 -9.68 10.78 -16.64
CA ALA A 199 -10.17 9.41 -16.64
C ALA A 199 -9.26 8.48 -15.82
N SER A 200 -7.94 8.62 -15.98
CA SER A 200 -6.94 7.86 -15.21
C SER A 200 -7.01 8.20 -13.73
N LEU A 201 -7.09 9.49 -13.39
CA LEU A 201 -7.28 9.97 -12.02
C LEU A 201 -8.58 9.45 -11.40
N GLY A 202 -9.69 9.48 -12.15
CA GLY A 202 -10.99 8.97 -11.70
C GLY A 202 -10.96 7.47 -11.42
N TYR A 203 -10.33 6.68 -12.30
CA TYR A 203 -10.09 5.25 -12.05
C TYR A 203 -9.27 5.03 -10.78
N MET A 204 -8.16 5.75 -10.61
CA MET A 204 -7.27 5.62 -9.46
C MET A 204 -7.91 6.11 -8.15
N ALA A 205 -8.83 7.08 -8.22
CA ALA A 205 -9.57 7.60 -7.08
C ALA A 205 -10.69 6.64 -6.65
N LEU A 206 -11.55 6.22 -7.59
CA LEU A 206 -12.76 5.47 -7.27
C LEU A 206 -12.51 3.97 -7.17
N VAL A 207 -11.80 3.38 -8.15
CA VAL A 207 -11.57 1.94 -8.19
C VAL A 207 -10.46 1.56 -7.24
N VAL A 208 -9.32 2.24 -7.34
CA VAL A 208 -8.15 1.87 -6.55
C VAL A 208 -8.17 2.51 -5.16
N GLY A 209 -8.46 3.81 -5.07
CA GLY A 209 -8.46 4.55 -3.81
C GLY A 209 -9.62 4.17 -2.90
N ALA A 210 -10.86 4.42 -3.34
CA ALA A 210 -12.05 4.20 -2.52
C ALA A 210 -12.38 2.70 -2.38
N MET A 211 -12.64 2.00 -3.50
CA MET A 211 -13.01 0.59 -3.43
C MET A 211 -11.84 -0.29 -2.96
N GLY A 212 -10.61 0.02 -3.35
CA GLY A 212 -9.44 -0.76 -2.93
C GLY A 212 -9.14 -0.65 -1.44
N LEU A 213 -9.12 0.56 -0.86
CA LEU A 213 -8.91 0.70 0.58
C LEU A 213 -10.08 0.14 1.39
N LEU A 214 -11.32 0.25 0.87
CA LEU A 214 -12.48 -0.37 1.50
C LEU A 214 -12.36 -1.90 1.50
N ALA A 215 -12.00 -2.47 0.37
CA ALA A 215 -11.81 -3.91 0.23
C ALA A 215 -10.65 -4.42 1.10
N GLN A 216 -9.54 -3.68 1.21
CA GLN A 216 -8.44 -4.01 2.11
C GLN A 216 -8.90 -4.00 3.57
N THR A 217 -9.56 -2.91 4.01
CA THR A 217 -10.05 -2.77 5.38
C THR A 217 -11.08 -3.85 5.72
N TRP A 218 -12.01 -4.12 4.80
CA TRP A 218 -13.00 -5.18 4.96
C TRP A 218 -12.35 -6.57 5.00
N ALA A 219 -11.40 -6.86 4.11
CA ALA A 219 -10.72 -8.13 4.05
C ALA A 219 -9.89 -8.41 5.31
N GLN A 220 -9.19 -7.41 5.85
CA GLN A 220 -8.46 -7.57 7.11
C GLN A 220 -9.36 -7.78 8.31
N ALA A 221 -10.56 -7.21 8.29
CA ALA A 221 -11.56 -7.40 9.35
C ALA A 221 -12.27 -8.77 9.29
N HIS A 222 -12.28 -9.45 8.13
CA HIS A 222 -13.08 -10.69 7.92
C HIS A 222 -12.27 -11.94 7.57
N LEU A 223 -11.06 -11.80 7.03
CA LEU A 223 -10.28 -12.92 6.51
C LEU A 223 -9.06 -13.19 7.39
N PRO A 224 -8.70 -14.47 7.58
CA PRO A 224 -7.42 -14.83 8.17
C PRO A 224 -6.27 -14.19 7.36
N PRO A 225 -5.25 -13.61 8.02
CA PRO A 225 -4.19 -12.83 7.38
C PRO A 225 -3.51 -13.53 6.19
N THR A 226 -3.30 -14.84 6.29
CA THR A 226 -2.55 -15.66 5.33
C THR A 226 -3.17 -15.73 3.94
N ARG A 227 -4.51 -15.78 3.82
CA ARG A 227 -5.16 -15.89 2.49
C ARG A 227 -5.13 -14.57 1.72
N THR A 228 -5.34 -13.46 2.43
CA THR A 228 -5.34 -12.13 1.81
C THR A 228 -3.93 -11.76 1.37
N ALA A 229 -2.92 -12.03 2.20
CA ALA A 229 -1.55 -11.66 1.91
C ALA A 229 -0.92 -12.39 0.71
N ILE A 230 -1.23 -13.67 0.47
CA ILE A 230 -0.79 -14.38 -0.76
C ILE A 230 -1.32 -13.67 -2.01
N ILE A 231 -2.59 -13.26 -2.01
CA ILE A 231 -3.16 -12.54 -3.16
C ILE A 231 -2.48 -11.18 -3.30
N MET A 232 -2.29 -10.45 -2.20
CA MET A 232 -1.64 -9.14 -2.19
C MET A 232 -0.16 -9.20 -2.63
N SER A 233 0.53 -10.32 -2.43
CA SER A 233 1.89 -10.53 -2.96
C SER A 233 1.97 -10.57 -4.49
N MET A 234 0.83 -10.67 -5.20
CA MET A 234 0.78 -10.58 -6.66
C MET A 234 0.80 -9.13 -7.18
N GLU A 235 0.59 -8.13 -6.32
CA GLU A 235 0.67 -6.71 -6.68
C GLU A 235 1.97 -6.34 -7.42
N PRO A 236 3.19 -6.63 -6.93
CA PRO A 236 4.43 -6.32 -7.64
C PRO A 236 4.58 -7.06 -8.98
N VAL A 237 3.97 -8.25 -9.10
CA VAL A 237 3.94 -9.02 -10.35
C VAL A 237 3.09 -8.29 -11.39
N PHE A 238 1.91 -7.81 -11.00
CA PHE A 238 1.06 -7.00 -11.87
C PHE A 238 1.69 -5.64 -12.19
N ALA A 239 2.32 -4.99 -11.21
CA ALA A 239 3.05 -3.74 -11.45
C ALA A 239 4.12 -3.91 -12.54
N SER A 240 4.92 -4.98 -12.44
CA SER A 240 5.93 -5.30 -13.45
C SER A 240 5.31 -5.65 -14.80
N LEU A 241 4.24 -6.46 -14.80
CA LEU A 241 3.54 -6.85 -16.03
C LEU A 241 3.00 -5.63 -16.78
N PHE A 242 2.30 -4.71 -16.09
CA PHE A 242 1.77 -3.50 -16.72
C PHE A 242 2.88 -2.52 -17.11
N ALA A 243 3.93 -2.39 -16.32
CA ALA A 243 5.08 -1.55 -16.67
C ALA A 243 5.80 -2.05 -17.93
N ILE A 244 5.94 -3.36 -18.12
CA ILE A 244 6.54 -3.95 -19.32
C ILE A 244 5.59 -3.84 -20.52
N TRP A 245 4.32 -4.21 -20.34
CA TRP A 245 3.36 -4.31 -21.44
C TRP A 245 2.87 -2.94 -21.94
N LEU A 246 2.66 -1.99 -21.04
CA LEU A 246 2.11 -0.67 -21.34
C LEU A 246 3.13 0.47 -21.15
N GLY A 247 4.05 0.32 -20.20
CA GLY A 247 5.01 1.36 -19.82
C GLY A 247 6.33 1.38 -20.58
N GLY A 248 6.55 0.45 -21.50
CA GLY A 248 7.79 0.37 -22.29
C GLY A 248 9.02 -0.06 -21.47
N GLU A 249 8.84 -0.56 -20.25
CA GLU A 249 9.93 -1.18 -19.50
C GLU A 249 10.33 -2.52 -20.12
N HIS A 250 11.61 -2.87 -20.04
CA HIS A 250 12.13 -4.10 -20.64
C HIS A 250 12.35 -5.17 -19.57
N VAL A 251 12.11 -6.43 -19.94
CA VAL A 251 12.46 -7.57 -19.09
C VAL A 251 13.99 -7.65 -18.98
N THR A 252 14.51 -7.47 -17.78
CA THR A 252 15.93 -7.62 -17.48
C THR A 252 16.18 -8.84 -16.60
N MET A 253 17.38 -9.42 -16.66
CA MET A 253 17.75 -10.51 -15.75
C MET A 253 17.69 -10.09 -14.28
N ARG A 254 17.96 -8.81 -13.99
CA ARG A 254 17.83 -8.24 -12.64
C ARG A 254 16.38 -8.29 -12.16
N LEU A 255 15.45 -7.86 -13.02
CA LEU A 255 14.01 -7.89 -12.72
C LEU A 255 13.51 -9.32 -12.50
N VAL A 256 13.92 -10.27 -13.35
CA VAL A 256 13.51 -11.67 -13.23
C VAL A 256 14.08 -12.31 -11.97
N VAL A 257 15.40 -12.27 -11.77
CA VAL A 257 16.04 -12.95 -10.64
C VAL A 257 15.65 -12.29 -9.32
N GLY A 258 15.80 -10.97 -9.21
CA GLY A 258 15.47 -10.24 -7.99
C GLY A 258 13.97 -10.29 -7.68
N GLY A 259 13.12 -10.15 -8.70
CA GLY A 259 11.67 -10.26 -8.56
C GLY A 259 11.22 -11.64 -8.10
N LEU A 260 11.79 -12.72 -8.65
CA LEU A 260 11.50 -14.09 -8.20
C LEU A 260 11.96 -14.32 -6.77
N MET A 261 13.12 -13.79 -6.36
CA MET A 261 13.60 -13.90 -4.97
C MET A 261 12.65 -13.20 -4.00
N VAL A 262 12.26 -11.96 -4.28
CA VAL A 262 11.32 -11.19 -3.45
C VAL A 262 9.95 -11.87 -3.41
N LEU A 263 9.42 -12.30 -4.55
CA LEU A 263 8.13 -12.99 -4.62
C LEU A 263 8.15 -14.31 -3.84
N THR A 264 9.21 -15.10 -3.99
CA THR A 264 9.38 -16.35 -3.24
C THR A 264 9.42 -16.07 -1.75
N ALA A 265 10.14 -15.04 -1.31
CA ALA A 265 10.19 -14.65 0.09
C ALA A 265 8.81 -14.25 0.64
N MET A 266 8.04 -13.45 -0.10
CA MET A 266 6.65 -13.08 0.27
C MET A 266 5.78 -14.31 0.45
N LEU A 267 5.82 -15.24 -0.51
CA LEU A 267 5.05 -16.48 -0.47
C LEU A 267 5.48 -17.37 0.70
N VAL A 268 6.80 -17.52 0.93
CA VAL A 268 7.31 -18.30 2.05
C VAL A 268 6.85 -17.73 3.39
N VAL A 269 6.97 -16.41 3.60
CA VAL A 269 6.53 -15.73 4.83
C VAL A 269 5.06 -16.01 5.13
N GLU A 270 4.20 -15.97 4.12
CA GLU A 270 2.75 -16.17 4.29
C GLU A 270 2.34 -17.64 4.41
N LEU A 271 3.14 -18.57 3.88
CA LEU A 271 2.91 -20.00 4.03
C LEU A 271 3.38 -20.55 5.39
N VAL A 272 4.27 -19.84 6.10
CA VAL A 272 4.63 -20.22 7.47
C VAL A 272 3.39 -20.13 8.35
N PRO A 273 2.96 -21.24 9.00
CA PRO A 273 1.86 -21.20 9.95
C PRO A 273 2.20 -20.20 11.04
N ARG A 274 1.43 -19.10 11.12
CA ARG A 274 1.42 -18.27 12.33
C ARG A 274 0.92 -19.20 13.43
N ARG A 275 1.79 -19.54 14.40
CA ARG A 275 1.31 -20.24 15.60
C ARG A 275 0.11 -19.45 16.11
N HIS A 276 -1.01 -20.12 16.33
CA HIS A 276 -2.12 -19.53 17.08
C HIS A 276 -1.50 -19.00 18.37
N VAL A 277 -1.45 -17.68 18.49
CA VAL A 277 -1.34 -17.08 19.81
C VAL A 277 -2.72 -17.33 20.40
N GLU A 278 -2.86 -18.45 21.12
CA GLU A 278 -3.98 -18.62 22.05
C GLU A 278 -3.93 -17.41 22.98
N GLY A 279 -4.90 -16.52 22.83
CA GLY A 279 -4.91 -15.21 23.44
C GLY A 279 -5.38 -14.18 22.43
N GLU A 280 -6.69 -13.99 22.40
CA GLU A 280 -7.32 -12.72 22.03
C GLU A 280 -6.39 -11.58 22.42
N VAL A 281 -6.08 -10.72 21.45
CA VAL A 281 -5.35 -9.48 21.68
C VAL A 281 -6.02 -8.79 22.89
N PRO A 282 -5.36 -8.71 24.07
CA PRO A 282 -5.82 -7.75 25.05
C PRO A 282 -5.66 -6.43 24.34
N HIS A 283 -6.78 -5.73 24.13
CA HIS A 283 -6.85 -4.40 23.55
C HIS A 283 -5.54 -3.65 23.81
N ILE A 284 -4.85 -3.24 22.74
CA ILE A 284 -3.73 -2.31 22.85
C ILE A 284 -4.32 -1.04 23.46
N ALA A 285 -4.25 -0.94 24.78
CA ALA A 285 -4.73 0.19 25.56
C ALA A 285 -3.63 1.26 25.49
N VAL A 286 -3.88 2.29 24.68
CA VAL A 286 -3.10 3.54 24.65
C VAL A 286 -4.00 4.72 24.99
#